data_AF-A0A453LGW7-F1
#
_entry.id   AF-A0A453LGW7-F1
#
_cell.length_a   1.000
_cell.length_b   1.000
_cell.length_c   1.000
_cell.angle_alpha   90.00
_cell.angle_beta   90.00
_cell.angle_gamma   90.00
#
_symmetry.space_group_name_H-M   'P 1'
#
loop_
_entity.id
_entity.type
_entity.pdbx_description
1 polymer ?
#
loop_
_entity_poly.entity_id
_entity_poly.type
_entity_poly.pdbx_seq_one_letter_code
_entity_poly.pdbx_strand_id
1 'polypeptide(L)' 'DGAGVGVAEARICTGKSQHHSFACISDKSCTKTCLSEHGAKWTAGYCKISRCTCQREC' A
#
# COMPACT_ATOMS: atom_id res chain seq x y z
N ASP A 1 -11.57 -28.59 -6.13
CA ASP A 1 -12.07 -27.37 -5.45
C ASP A 1 -11.06 -26.25 -5.56
N GLY A 2 -11.28 -25.16 -6.29
CA GLY A 2 -12.54 -24.55 -6.70
C GLY A 2 -12.65 -23.15 -6.09
N ALA A 3 -12.81 -22.14 -6.95
CA ALA A 3 -13.05 -20.71 -6.69
C ALA A 3 -11.80 -19.82 -6.47
N GLY A 4 -11.56 -18.76 -7.23
CA GLY A 4 -12.42 -18.18 -8.26
C GLY A 4 -11.80 -17.00 -8.98
N VAL A 5 -12.45 -16.68 -10.10
CA VAL A 5 -12.56 -15.36 -10.75
C VAL A 5 -11.25 -14.67 -11.10
N GLY A 6 -10.91 -14.74 -12.39
CA GLY A 6 -9.90 -13.91 -13.02
C GLY A 6 -10.19 -12.42 -12.80
N VAL A 7 -9.26 -11.77 -12.11
CA VAL A 7 -8.99 -10.35 -12.23
C VAL A 7 -7.60 -10.33 -12.84
N ALA A 8 -7.38 -9.62 -13.94
CA ALA A 8 -6.01 -9.37 -14.39
C ALA A 8 -5.27 -8.80 -13.16
N GLU A 9 -4.35 -9.56 -12.56
CA GLU A 9 -3.56 -9.07 -11.44
C GLU A 9 -2.73 -7.92 -11.99
N ALA A 10 -3.24 -6.68 -11.83
CA ALA A 10 -2.42 -5.50 -11.89
C ALA A 10 -1.20 -5.82 -11.01
N ARG A 11 0.01 -5.73 -11.55
CA ARG A 11 1.19 -6.15 -10.79
C ARG A 11 1.37 -5.12 -9.69
N ILE A 12 0.86 -5.40 -8.51
CA ILE A 12 0.92 -4.43 -7.42
C ILE A 12 2.36 -4.39 -6.90
N CYS A 13 3.07 -3.32 -7.20
CA CYS A 13 4.34 -3.06 -6.53
C CYS A 13 4.08 -2.54 -5.12
N THR A 14 4.75 -3.15 -4.15
CA THR A 14 4.75 -2.67 -2.77
C THR A 14 6.07 -1.99 -2.43
N GLY A 15 6.03 -0.88 -1.71
CA GLY A 15 7.21 -0.22 -1.16
C GLY A 15 7.00 0.24 0.26
N LYS A 16 8.09 0.57 0.95
CA LYS A 16 8.02 1.19 2.28
C LYS A 16 7.82 2.68 2.08
N SER A 17 6.89 3.28 2.82
CA SER A 17 6.79 4.75 2.89
C SER A 17 8.10 5.33 3.42
N GLN A 18 8.69 6.33 2.77
CA GLN A 18 9.91 7.01 3.28
C GLN A 18 9.60 7.84 4.52
N HIS A 19 8.37 8.35 4.63
CA HIS A 19 7.87 8.99 5.84
C HIS A 19 7.35 7.93 6.83
N HIS A 20 8.24 7.46 7.70
CA HIS A 20 7.91 6.62 8.86
C HIS A 20 6.97 7.36 9.82
N SER A 21 5.67 7.32 9.54
CA SER A 21 4.63 7.95 10.36
C SER A 21 4.25 7.03 11.52
N PHE A 22 5.09 7.00 12.56
CA PHE A 22 4.86 6.25 13.81
C PHE A 22 4.52 4.75 13.61
N ALA A 23 4.19 4.02 14.67
CA ALA A 23 3.64 2.67 14.51
C ALA A 23 2.38 2.78 13.63
N CYS A 24 2.28 1.98 12.58
CA CYS A 24 1.12 2.01 11.68
C CYS A 24 -0.13 1.56 12.46
N ILE A 25 -0.98 2.52 12.84
CA ILE A 25 -2.19 2.29 13.65
C ILE A 25 -3.41 2.03 12.76
N SER A 26 -3.42 2.56 11.54
CA SER A 26 -4.55 2.44 10.62
C SER A 26 -4.11 2.47 9.15
N ASP A 27 -4.66 1.56 8.36
CA ASP A 27 -4.46 1.49 6.90
C ASP A 27 -4.87 2.79 6.21
N LYS A 28 -5.90 3.47 6.72
CA LYS A 28 -6.37 4.75 6.17
C LYS A 28 -5.34 5.86 6.33
N SER A 29 -4.67 5.92 7.48
CA SER A 29 -3.58 6.87 7.71
C SER A 29 -2.37 6.52 6.85
N CYS A 30 -2.02 5.24 6.77
CA CYS A 30 -0.95 4.76 5.91
C CYS A 30 -1.20 5.10 4.43
N THR A 31 -2.40 4.82 3.92
CA THR A 31 -2.82 5.18 2.56
C THR A 31 -2.65 6.68 2.32
N LYS A 32 -3.11 7.55 3.21
CA LYS A 32 -2.93 9.01 3.06
C LYS A 32 -1.46 9.41 2.99
N THR A 33 -0.61 8.82 3.83
CA THR A 33 0.85 9.06 3.77
C THR A 33 1.42 8.62 2.41
N CYS A 34 1.08 7.42 1.95
CA CYS A 34 1.52 6.90 0.66
C CYS A 34 1.05 7.80 -0.49
N LEU A 35 -0.22 8.19 -0.52
CA LEU A 35 -0.77 9.09 -1.54
C LEU A 35 -0.09 10.48 -1.52
N SER A 36 0.45 10.89 -0.37
CA SER A 36 1.13 12.17 -0.18
C SER A 36 2.63 12.11 -0.53
N GLU A 37 3.22 10.93 -0.75
CA GLU A 37 4.61 10.83 -1.20
C GLU A 37 4.72 11.27 -2.67
N HIS A 38 5.21 12.50 -2.84
CA HIS A 38 5.49 13.06 -4.16
C HIS A 38 6.49 12.20 -4.93
N GLY A 39 6.11 11.79 -6.15
CA GLY A 39 6.98 11.09 -7.11
C GLY A 39 6.77 9.58 -7.20
N ALA A 40 6.23 8.91 -6.18
CA ALA A 40 6.13 7.46 -6.16
C ALA A 40 4.83 6.89 -6.76
N LYS A 41 3.83 7.73 -7.07
CA LYS A 41 2.51 7.34 -7.62
C LYS A 41 1.88 6.17 -6.85
N TRP A 42 1.92 6.21 -5.52
CA TRP A 42 1.18 5.25 -4.71
C TRP A 42 -0.32 5.41 -4.91
N THR A 43 -1.06 4.31 -4.88
CA THR A 43 -2.52 4.26 -5.03
C THR A 43 -3.22 3.81 -3.75
N ALA A 44 -2.52 3.05 -2.90
CA ALA A 44 -3.03 2.60 -1.61
C ALA A 44 -1.88 2.37 -0.60
N GLY A 45 -2.21 2.12 0.66
CA GLY A 45 -1.26 1.69 1.68
C GLY A 45 -1.92 0.96 2.83
N TYR A 46 -1.22 0.01 3.43
CA TYR A 46 -1.72 -0.83 4.53
C TYR A 46 -0.66 -1.06 5.60
N CYS A 47 -1.13 -1.38 6.81
CA CYS A 47 -0.29 -1.70 7.95
C CYS A 47 0.11 -3.17 7.94
N LYS A 48 1.42 -3.41 7.92
CA LYS A 48 2.00 -4.75 8.05
C LYS A 48 2.98 -4.74 9.21
N ILE A 49 2.67 -5.47 10.29
CA ILE A 49 3.53 -5.58 11.49
C ILE A 49 3.92 -4.18 12.00
N SER A 50 2.92 -3.32 12.22
CA SER A 50 3.08 -1.94 12.65
C SER A 50 3.92 -1.04 11.72
N ARG A 51 4.16 -1.46 10.47
CA ARG A 51 4.82 -0.64 9.43
C ARG A 51 3.87 -0.35 8.30
N CYS A 52 3.86 0.91 7.85
CA CYS A 52 3.12 1.31 6.67
C CYS A 52 3.80 0.76 5.41
N THR A 53 3.02 0.07 4.58
CA THR A 53 3.43 -0.47 3.27
C THR A 53 2.57 0.17 2.20
N CYS A 54 3.19 0.88 1.27
CA CYS A 54 2.52 1.53 0.15
C CYS A 54 2.39 0.57 -1.03
N GLN A 55 1.33 0.73 -1.79
CA GLN A 55 0.97 -0.07 -2.96
C GLN A 55 0.74 0.84 -4.14
N ARG A 56 1.22 0.44 -5.32
CA ARG A 56 0.92 1.09 -6.60
C ARG A 56 0.76 0.04 -7.69
N GLU A 57 0.07 0.42 -8.74
CA GLU A 57 0.05 -0.35 -9.97
C GLU A 57 1.43 -0.28 -10.66
N CYS A 58 1.91 -1.45 -11.06
CA CYS A 58 2.95 -1.72 -12.03
C CYS A 58 2.36 -2.69 -13.09
#